data_AF-A0AAV9NDS6-F1
#
_entry.id   AF-A0AAV9NDS6-F1
#
_cell.length_a   1.000
_cell.length_b   1.000
_cell.length_c   1.000
_cell.angle_alpha   90.00
_cell.angle_beta   90.00
_cell.angle_gamma   90.00
#
_symmetry.space_group_name_H-M   'P 1'
#
loop_
_entity.id
_entity.type
_entity.pdbx_description
1 polymer ?
#
loop_
_entity_poly.entity_id
_entity_poly.type
_entity_poly.pdbx_seq_one_letter_code
_entity_poly.pdbx_strand_id
1 'polypeptide(L)'
;MDHDEYVIVSRTQTLSRIQWLFYGLGNIGPFLAIGTTWAEKRIGFWLSFTVPCAITFFLPLILLVIYRRAIKVRPDGKQLSQAFRILWIVLKREKWRLFTYSDAWDAAKPSVLPARDRIILQEKSLTWDDGYVEKVKENWAACKMFFFFIIYCLAGGGIGVITSSQASSLSTDGVPNDLLWNLNPITTVVFMPILVYGLFPFLRSHGIRFGRVARMTVGFLLVSVSSLYGALLQWKIYRTSPCGYHATGCETGTGVSHISVWVQSPIFIINALSQLFAWTAAYEIAYIQSPEHMKSITLAALMFVGIFNNAVSAACAPAISDPYLIWVWAVPGVANLIQTAYFYWYYRHFDAQHSDLNT
;
A
#
# COMPACT_ATOMS: atom_id res chain seq x y z
N MET A 1 -40.89 25.47 11.90
CA MET A 1 -39.81 25.75 10.94
C MET A 1 -38.82 24.62 11.10
N ASP A 2 -39.05 23.53 10.37
CA ASP A 2 -38.09 22.45 10.25
C ASP A 2 -36.95 22.98 9.38
N HIS A 3 -35.77 23.13 9.97
CA HIS A 3 -34.56 23.30 9.19
C HIS A 3 -34.24 21.95 8.58
N ASP A 4 -34.70 21.73 7.34
CA ASP A 4 -34.16 20.69 6.48
C ASP A 4 -32.65 20.92 6.35
N GLU A 5 -31.86 20.19 7.15
CA GLU A 5 -30.42 20.06 6.93
C GLU A 5 -30.22 19.37 5.59
N TYR A 6 -30.00 20.16 4.54
CA TYR A 6 -29.45 19.65 3.29
C TYR A 6 -28.02 19.17 3.53
N VAL A 7 -27.88 17.93 4.00
CA VAL A 7 -26.59 17.25 4.03
C VAL A 7 -26.25 16.90 2.58
N ILE A 8 -25.56 17.83 1.91
CA ILE A 8 -24.92 17.54 0.63
C ILE A 8 -23.77 16.57 0.92
N VAL A 9 -24.09 15.28 0.97
CA VAL A 9 -23.10 14.22 1.11
C VAL A 9 -22.31 14.19 -0.19
N SER A 10 -21.12 14.80 -0.19
CA SER A 10 -20.27 14.78 -1.37
C SER A 10 -19.90 13.34 -1.72
N ARG A 11 -20.01 12.98 -3.01
CA ARG A 11 -19.64 11.65 -3.53
C ARG A 11 -18.21 11.27 -3.12
N THR A 12 -17.32 12.26 -3.04
CA THR A 12 -15.93 12.10 -2.59
C THR A 12 -15.83 11.69 -1.12
N GLN A 13 -16.57 12.32 -0.20
CA GLN A 13 -16.56 11.94 1.21
C GLN A 13 -17.11 10.53 1.46
N THR A 14 -18.17 10.15 0.73
CA THR A 14 -18.73 8.78 0.81
C THR A 14 -17.72 7.75 0.32
N LEU A 15 -17.06 8.01 -0.82
CA LEU A 15 -16.02 7.13 -1.33
C LEU A 15 -14.86 6.98 -0.33
N SER A 16 -14.38 8.09 0.25
CA SER A 16 -13.33 8.03 1.28
C SER A 16 -13.77 7.19 2.48
N ARG A 17 -15.00 7.37 3.00
CA ARG A 17 -15.52 6.57 4.13
C ARG A 17 -15.59 5.08 3.80
N ILE A 18 -16.05 4.72 2.60
CA ILE A 18 -16.11 3.32 2.15
C ILE A 18 -14.70 2.72 2.08
N GLN A 19 -13.71 3.46 1.56
CA GLN A 19 -12.33 2.96 1.50
C GLN A 19 -11.73 2.73 2.89
N TRP A 20 -11.97 3.66 3.81
CA TRP A 20 -11.60 3.49 5.22
C TRP A 20 -12.23 2.24 5.83
N LEU A 21 -13.55 2.05 5.67
CA LEU A 21 -14.25 0.86 6.18
C LEU A 21 -13.77 -0.44 5.54
N PHE A 22 -13.57 -0.47 4.23
CA PHE A 22 -13.05 -1.64 3.52
C PHE A 22 -11.65 -2.01 4.04
N TYR A 23 -10.78 -1.02 4.21
CA TYR A 23 -9.44 -1.23 4.76
C TYR A 23 -9.48 -1.73 6.22
N GLY A 24 -10.34 -1.15 7.05
CA GLY A 24 -10.52 -1.58 8.45
C GLY A 24 -11.06 -3.00 8.59
N LEU A 25 -12.12 -3.33 7.85
CA LEU A 25 -12.72 -4.67 7.86
C LEU A 25 -11.75 -5.73 7.31
N GLY A 26 -10.97 -5.40 6.28
CA GLY A 26 -9.93 -6.28 5.75
C GLY A 26 -8.89 -6.68 6.80
N ASN A 27 -8.64 -5.82 7.79
CA ASN A 27 -7.70 -6.08 8.89
C ASN A 27 -8.30 -6.90 10.05
N ILE A 28 -9.60 -7.23 10.01
CA ILE A 28 -10.22 -8.15 11.00
C ILE A 28 -9.87 -9.60 10.68
N GLY A 29 -9.86 -9.99 9.40
CA GLY A 29 -9.55 -11.36 8.97
C GLY A 29 -8.22 -11.92 9.53
N PRO A 30 -7.13 -11.14 9.51
CA PRO A 30 -5.86 -11.54 10.12
C PRO A 30 -5.91 -11.94 11.60
N PHE A 31 -6.93 -11.57 12.39
CA PHE A 31 -7.03 -12.05 13.78
C PHE A 31 -7.16 -13.57 13.87
N LEU A 32 -7.66 -14.23 12.82
CA LEU A 32 -7.66 -15.68 12.75
C LEU A 32 -6.25 -16.28 12.81
N ALA A 33 -5.24 -15.54 12.31
CA ALA A 33 -3.84 -15.97 12.32
C ALA A 33 -3.28 -16.08 13.75
N ILE A 34 -3.84 -15.34 14.72
CA ILE A 34 -3.50 -15.53 16.14
C ILE A 34 -3.90 -16.94 16.57
N GLY A 35 -5.10 -17.39 16.22
CA GLY A 35 -5.57 -18.74 16.55
C GLY A 35 -4.71 -19.83 15.90
N THR A 36 -4.35 -19.66 14.62
CA THR A 36 -3.57 -20.67 13.88
C THR A 36 -2.11 -20.73 14.34
N THR A 37 -1.47 -19.60 14.68
CA THR A 37 -0.10 -19.57 15.24
C THR A 37 -0.02 -20.26 16.60
N TRP A 38 -1.04 -20.11 17.46
CA TRP A 38 -1.12 -20.87 18.72
C TRP A 38 -1.42 -22.35 18.50
N ALA A 39 -2.26 -22.69 17.52
CA ALA A 39 -2.54 -24.08 17.14
C ALA A 39 -1.27 -24.79 16.63
N GLU A 40 -0.46 -24.11 15.82
CA GLU A 40 0.84 -24.60 15.36
C GLU A 40 1.76 -24.91 16.56
N LYS A 41 1.91 -23.96 17.48
CA LYS A 41 2.80 -24.11 18.63
C LYS A 41 2.39 -25.22 19.60
N ARG A 42 1.08 -25.40 19.82
CA ARG A 42 0.55 -26.31 20.87
C ARG A 42 0.12 -27.68 20.37
N ILE A 43 -0.31 -27.79 19.11
CA ILE A 43 -0.93 -29.00 18.55
C ILE A 43 -0.15 -29.48 17.33
N GLY A 44 0.19 -28.56 16.42
CA GLY A 44 1.00 -28.83 15.24
C GLY A 44 0.44 -28.22 13.96
N PHE A 45 1.27 -28.26 12.91
CA PHE A 45 1.01 -27.60 11.63
C PHE A 45 -0.29 -28.04 10.93
N TRP A 46 -0.71 -29.30 11.08
CA TRP A 46 -1.90 -29.82 10.39
C TRP A 46 -3.17 -29.03 10.74
N LEU A 47 -3.34 -28.66 12.01
CA LEU A 47 -4.50 -27.90 12.47
C LEU A 47 -4.43 -26.45 12.00
N SER A 48 -3.24 -25.85 12.06
CA SER A 48 -2.97 -24.50 11.57
C SER A 48 -3.36 -24.34 10.09
N PHE A 49 -3.10 -25.36 9.26
CA PHE A 49 -3.46 -25.34 7.83
C PHE A 49 -4.91 -25.77 7.54
N THR A 50 -5.51 -26.63 8.37
CA THR A 50 -6.89 -27.11 8.15
C THR A 50 -7.92 -26.00 8.37
N VAL A 51 -7.70 -25.10 9.33
CA VAL A 51 -8.64 -24.02 9.64
C VAL A 51 -8.85 -23.05 8.45
N PRO A 52 -7.80 -22.45 7.85
CA PRO A 52 -7.96 -21.62 6.66
C PRO A 52 -8.50 -22.39 5.45
N CYS A 53 -8.11 -23.66 5.30
CA CYS A 53 -8.58 -24.53 4.22
C CYS A 53 -10.10 -24.72 4.30
N ALA A 54 -10.62 -25.05 5.47
CA ALA A 54 -12.06 -25.21 5.70
C ALA A 54 -12.83 -23.92 5.38
N ILE A 55 -12.37 -22.77 5.90
CA ILE A 55 -13.03 -21.48 5.65
C ILE A 55 -13.06 -21.16 4.16
N THR A 56 -11.95 -21.37 3.46
CA THR A 56 -11.84 -21.13 2.01
C THR A 56 -12.72 -22.09 1.23
N PHE A 57 -12.83 -23.35 1.66
CA PHE A 57 -13.67 -24.37 1.05
C PHE A 57 -15.16 -24.05 1.16
N PHE A 58 -15.60 -23.47 2.30
CA PHE A 58 -17.00 -23.07 2.50
C PHE A 58 -17.34 -21.69 1.91
N LEU A 59 -16.36 -20.85 1.59
CA LEU A 59 -16.56 -19.50 1.05
C LEU A 59 -17.41 -19.47 -0.25
N PRO A 60 -17.22 -20.38 -1.25
CA PRO A 60 -18.07 -20.43 -2.43
C PRO A 60 -19.55 -20.63 -2.14
N LEU A 61 -19.90 -21.39 -1.09
CA LEU A 61 -21.31 -21.62 -0.73
C LEU A 61 -21.97 -20.33 -0.25
N ILE A 62 -21.26 -19.54 0.55
CA ILE A 62 -21.73 -18.21 0.99
C ILE A 62 -21.87 -17.29 -0.23
N LEU A 63 -20.89 -17.30 -1.14
CA LEU A 63 -20.94 -16.51 -2.36
C LEU A 63 -22.11 -16.90 -3.26
N LEU A 64 -22.50 -18.19 -3.33
CA LEU A 64 -23.67 -18.62 -4.10
C LEU A 64 -24.98 -18.07 -3.53
N VAL A 65 -25.11 -17.98 -2.20
CA VAL A 65 -26.27 -17.36 -1.55
C VAL A 65 -26.32 -15.87 -1.86
N ILE A 66 -25.18 -15.18 -1.75
CA ILE A 66 -25.06 -13.74 -2.04
C ILE A 66 -25.24 -13.46 -3.54
N TYR A 67 -24.79 -14.34 -4.42
CA TYR A 67 -24.87 -14.19 -5.87
C TYR A 67 -26.29 -13.95 -6.36
N ARG A 68 -27.29 -14.53 -5.68
CA ARG A 68 -28.72 -14.30 -5.99
C ARG A 68 -29.17 -12.87 -5.73
N ARG A 69 -28.49 -12.14 -4.85
CA ARG A 69 -28.78 -10.74 -4.47
C ARG A 69 -27.81 -9.74 -5.08
N ALA A 70 -26.77 -10.19 -5.78
CA ALA A 70 -25.73 -9.34 -6.34
C ALA A 70 -26.20 -8.66 -7.64
N ILE A 71 -25.90 -7.36 -7.77
CA ILE A 71 -26.13 -6.60 -9.00
C ILE A 71 -25.10 -7.03 -10.04
N LYS A 72 -25.57 -7.51 -11.19
CA LYS A 72 -24.71 -7.99 -12.28
C LYS A 72 -24.41 -6.84 -13.24
N VAL A 73 -23.19 -6.33 -13.17
CA VAL A 73 -22.69 -5.32 -14.10
C VAL A 73 -22.16 -6.01 -15.36
N ARG A 74 -22.53 -5.51 -16.54
CA ARG A 74 -22.05 -6.06 -17.83
C ARG A 74 -20.56 -5.75 -17.99
N PRO A 75 -19.73 -6.70 -18.46
CA PRO A 75 -18.32 -6.44 -18.70
C PRO A 75 -18.16 -5.44 -19.86
N ASP A 76 -17.50 -4.32 -19.61
CA ASP A 76 -17.11 -3.37 -20.65
C ASP A 76 -15.68 -3.68 -21.13
N GLY A 77 -15.58 -4.49 -22.19
CA GLY A 77 -14.30 -4.93 -22.72
C GLY A 77 -13.55 -3.89 -23.56
N LYS A 78 -14.20 -2.79 -23.97
CA LYS A 78 -13.60 -1.85 -24.93
C LYS A 78 -12.68 -0.83 -24.25
N GLN A 79 -13.01 -0.37 -23.05
CA GLN A 79 -12.30 0.73 -22.39
C GLN A 79 -10.84 0.41 -22.05
N LEU A 80 -10.56 -0.81 -21.59
CA LEU A 80 -9.20 -1.29 -21.35
C LEU A 80 -8.36 -1.24 -22.64
N SER A 81 -8.92 -1.75 -23.74
CA SER A 81 -8.24 -1.77 -25.03
C SER A 81 -7.99 -0.37 -25.59
N GLN A 82 -8.91 0.58 -25.33
CA GLN A 82 -8.76 1.98 -25.69
C GLN A 82 -7.63 2.65 -24.88
N ALA A 83 -7.61 2.47 -23.56
CA ALA A 83 -6.58 3.05 -22.70
C ALA A 83 -5.17 2.58 -23.06
N PHE A 84 -4.98 1.28 -23.30
CA PHE A 84 -3.69 0.75 -23.75
C PHE A 84 -3.27 1.28 -25.13
N ARG A 85 -4.22 1.46 -26.06
CA ARG A 85 -3.90 2.04 -27.37
C ARG A 85 -3.56 3.51 -27.28
N ILE A 86 -4.25 4.29 -26.46
CA ILE A 86 -3.90 5.70 -26.19
C ILE A 86 -2.46 5.76 -25.67
N LEU A 87 -2.14 4.96 -24.65
CA LEU A 87 -0.78 4.88 -24.11
C LEU A 87 0.24 4.50 -25.18
N TRP A 88 -0.07 3.51 -26.02
CA TRP A 88 0.80 3.08 -27.11
C TRP A 88 1.03 4.16 -28.18
N ILE A 89 0.00 4.92 -28.53
CA ILE A 89 0.09 6.03 -29.50
C ILE A 89 0.97 7.14 -28.94
N VAL A 90 0.74 7.54 -27.68
CA VAL A 90 1.58 8.55 -27.00
C VAL A 90 3.03 8.08 -26.93
N LEU A 91 3.26 6.83 -26.51
CA LEU A 91 4.60 6.23 -26.43
C LEU A 91 5.31 6.22 -27.78
N LYS A 92 4.62 5.86 -28.87
CA LYS A 92 5.22 5.81 -30.20
C LYS A 92 5.60 7.19 -30.75
N ARG A 93 4.79 8.22 -30.46
CA ARG A 93 4.95 9.57 -31.00
C ARG A 93 5.91 10.42 -30.17
N GLU A 94 5.69 10.45 -28.86
CA GLU A 94 6.37 11.36 -27.94
C GLU A 94 7.49 10.67 -27.14
N LYS A 95 7.57 9.33 -27.17
CA LYS A 95 8.62 8.53 -26.53
C LYS A 95 8.77 8.93 -25.05
N TRP A 96 9.99 9.27 -24.61
CA TRP A 96 10.29 9.63 -23.24
C TRP A 96 9.56 10.88 -22.72
N ARG A 97 9.05 11.75 -23.61
CA ARG A 97 8.32 12.96 -23.21
C ARG A 97 7.03 12.65 -22.44
N LEU A 98 6.46 11.45 -22.57
CA LEU A 98 5.25 11.03 -21.84
C LEU A 98 5.43 10.99 -20.31
N PHE A 99 6.67 10.78 -19.84
CA PHE A 99 6.97 10.71 -18.41
C PHE A 99 7.14 12.10 -17.80
N THR A 100 7.68 13.04 -18.60
CA THR A 100 8.13 14.37 -18.16
C THR A 100 7.12 15.46 -18.42
N TYR A 101 6.47 15.47 -19.59
CA TYR A 101 5.65 16.59 -20.02
C TYR A 101 4.16 16.24 -20.19
N SER A 102 3.32 17.18 -19.77
CA SER A 102 1.86 17.07 -19.77
C SER A 102 1.27 17.20 -21.19
N ASP A 103 1.94 17.94 -22.07
CA ASP A 103 1.58 18.18 -23.48
C ASP A 103 1.71 16.92 -24.35
N ALA A 104 2.57 15.97 -23.96
CA ALA A 104 2.80 14.74 -24.72
C ALA A 104 1.52 13.91 -24.90
N TRP A 105 0.56 14.03 -23.99
CA TRP A 105 -0.73 13.34 -24.07
C TRP A 105 -1.66 13.91 -25.14
N ASP A 106 -1.45 15.17 -25.56
CA ASP A 106 -2.24 15.81 -26.62
C ASP A 106 -2.04 15.13 -27.98
N ALA A 107 -0.91 14.43 -28.16
CA ALA A 107 -0.61 13.68 -29.39
C ALA A 107 -1.57 12.52 -29.68
N ALA A 108 -2.34 12.07 -28.68
CA ALA A 108 -3.35 11.02 -28.81
C ALA A 108 -4.80 11.54 -28.84
N LYS A 109 -5.00 12.87 -28.77
CA LYS A 109 -6.33 13.48 -28.90
C LYS A 109 -6.86 13.31 -30.33
N PRO A 110 -8.08 12.78 -30.51
CA PRO A 110 -8.78 12.75 -31.80
C PRO A 110 -8.69 14.06 -32.58
N SER A 111 -8.74 15.21 -31.94
CA SER A 111 -8.61 16.53 -32.57
C SER A 111 -7.24 16.78 -33.24
N VAL A 112 -6.17 16.19 -32.73
CA VAL A 112 -4.78 16.37 -33.18
C VAL A 112 -4.31 15.22 -34.09
N LEU A 113 -4.98 14.07 -34.05
CA LEU A 113 -4.60 12.89 -34.84
C LEU A 113 -4.68 13.17 -36.36
N PRO A 114 -3.71 12.72 -37.19
CA PRO A 114 -3.80 12.78 -38.65
C PRO A 114 -5.02 12.00 -39.16
N ALA A 115 -5.60 12.46 -40.28
CA ALA A 115 -6.81 11.86 -40.85
C ALA A 115 -6.70 10.34 -41.10
N ARG A 116 -5.52 9.87 -41.54
CA ARG A 116 -5.23 8.45 -41.74
C ARG A 116 -5.41 7.61 -40.46
N ASP A 117 -4.90 8.11 -39.33
CA ASP A 117 -4.99 7.39 -38.05
C ASP A 117 -6.42 7.45 -37.49
N ARG A 118 -7.17 8.54 -37.73
CA ARG A 118 -8.60 8.61 -37.37
C ARG A 118 -9.44 7.56 -38.11
N ILE A 119 -9.18 7.35 -39.40
CA ILE A 119 -9.87 6.34 -40.21
C ILE A 119 -9.62 4.93 -39.67
N ILE A 120 -8.36 4.60 -39.35
CA ILE A 120 -7.99 3.30 -38.76
C ILE A 120 -8.67 3.07 -37.40
N LEU A 121 -8.83 4.13 -36.60
CA LEU A 121 -9.52 4.05 -35.30
C LEU A 121 -11.02 3.83 -35.45
N GLN A 122 -11.66 4.53 -36.41
CA GLN A 122 -13.07 4.35 -36.75
C GLN A 122 -13.34 2.94 -37.30
N GLU A 123 -12.50 2.46 -38.21
CA GLU A 123 -12.60 1.12 -38.80
C GLU A 123 -12.51 0.01 -37.74
N LYS A 124 -11.68 0.22 -36.70
CA LYS A 124 -11.58 -0.72 -35.58
C LYS A 124 -12.66 -0.55 -34.51
N SER A 125 -13.62 0.38 -34.66
CA SER A 125 -14.64 0.73 -33.65
C SER A 125 -14.08 1.20 -32.30
N LEU A 126 -12.84 1.73 -32.28
CA LEU A 126 -12.27 2.35 -31.09
C LEU A 126 -12.32 3.87 -31.25
N THR A 127 -13.50 4.42 -31.03
CA THR A 127 -13.69 5.86 -30.89
C THR A 127 -13.54 6.24 -29.42
N TRP A 128 -12.64 7.17 -29.11
CA TRP A 128 -12.55 7.85 -27.82
C TRP A 128 -12.62 9.35 -28.07
N ASP A 129 -12.95 10.10 -27.02
CA ASP A 129 -13.03 11.56 -27.04
C ASP A 129 -11.76 12.19 -26.44
N ASP A 130 -11.50 13.46 -26.75
CA ASP A 130 -10.41 14.26 -26.19
C ASP A 130 -10.48 14.27 -24.65
N GLY A 131 -11.70 14.35 -24.09
CA GLY A 131 -11.91 14.29 -22.64
C GLY A 131 -11.55 12.94 -22.02
N TYR A 132 -11.64 11.84 -22.77
CA TYR A 132 -11.18 10.52 -22.29
C TYR A 132 -9.65 10.46 -22.21
N VAL A 133 -8.95 11.09 -23.17
CA VAL A 133 -7.48 11.18 -23.16
C VAL A 133 -6.99 11.94 -21.92
N GLU A 134 -7.67 13.04 -21.55
CA GLU A 134 -7.32 13.80 -20.33
C GLU A 134 -7.49 12.96 -19.06
N LYS A 135 -8.59 12.19 -18.96
CA LYS A 135 -8.79 11.28 -17.81
C LYS A 135 -7.75 10.16 -17.75
N VAL A 136 -7.32 9.61 -18.89
CA VAL A 136 -6.25 8.59 -18.94
C VAL A 136 -4.92 9.20 -18.51
N LYS A 137 -4.65 10.45 -18.90
CA LYS A 137 -3.47 11.22 -18.47
C LYS A 137 -3.47 11.51 -16.97
N GLU A 138 -4.59 11.93 -16.39
CA GLU A 138 -4.74 12.10 -14.94
C GLU A 138 -4.50 10.77 -14.21
N ASN A 139 -5.08 9.68 -14.71
CA ASN A 139 -4.86 8.35 -14.15
C ASN A 139 -3.40 7.89 -14.26
N TRP A 140 -2.71 8.23 -15.36
CA TRP A 140 -1.28 7.96 -15.51
C TRP A 140 -0.44 8.74 -14.48
N ALA A 141 -0.79 10.01 -14.22
CA ALA A 141 -0.14 10.79 -13.18
C ALA A 141 -0.33 10.14 -11.79
N ALA A 142 -1.52 9.60 -11.50
CA ALA A 142 -1.79 8.80 -10.31
C ALA A 142 -0.88 7.57 -10.22
N CYS A 143 -0.81 6.78 -11.29
CA CYS A 143 0.02 5.57 -11.36
C CYS A 143 1.51 5.88 -11.15
N LYS A 144 2.01 7.04 -11.63
CA LYS A 144 3.38 7.48 -11.36
C LYS A 144 3.65 7.67 -9.86
N MET A 145 2.67 8.14 -9.09
CA MET A 145 2.79 8.27 -7.63
C MET A 145 2.91 6.90 -6.94
N PHE A 146 2.34 5.84 -7.51
CA PHE A 146 2.38 4.51 -6.88
C PHE A 146 3.76 3.86 -6.93
N PHE A 147 4.64 4.23 -7.87
CA PHE A 147 6.01 3.70 -7.89
C PHE A 147 6.82 4.07 -6.63
N PHE A 148 6.45 5.16 -5.95
CA PHE A 148 7.02 5.52 -4.64
C PHE A 148 6.71 4.48 -3.56
N PHE A 149 5.63 3.70 -3.72
CA PHE A 149 5.33 2.61 -2.80
C PHE A 149 6.34 1.45 -2.89
N ILE A 150 7.17 1.36 -3.94
CA ILE A 150 8.18 0.30 -4.04
C ILE A 150 9.18 0.43 -2.88
N ILE A 151 9.79 1.61 -2.72
CA ILE A 151 10.76 1.86 -1.66
C ILE A 151 10.07 1.87 -0.28
N TYR A 152 8.82 2.36 -0.21
CA TYR A 152 8.01 2.31 1.00
C TYR A 152 7.82 0.87 1.52
N CYS A 153 7.43 -0.06 0.64
CA CYS A 153 7.23 -1.46 0.99
C CYS A 153 8.54 -2.11 1.46
N LEU A 154 9.66 -1.80 0.79
CA LEU A 154 10.98 -2.29 1.19
C LEU A 154 11.36 -1.79 2.60
N ALA A 155 11.12 -0.51 2.90
CA ALA A 155 11.38 0.08 4.21
C ALA A 155 10.50 -0.52 5.33
N GLY A 156 9.26 -0.90 5.02
CA GLY A 156 8.30 -1.50 5.95
C GLY A 156 8.56 -2.96 6.31
N GLY A 157 9.76 -3.48 6.09
CA GLY A 157 10.10 -4.89 6.30
C GLY A 157 9.86 -5.77 5.07
N GLY A 158 9.79 -5.16 3.88
CA GLY A 158 9.54 -5.89 2.62
C GLY A 158 10.70 -6.80 2.19
N ILE A 159 11.91 -6.62 2.72
CA ILE A 159 13.08 -7.43 2.39
C ILE A 159 13.06 -8.77 3.16
N GLY A 160 12.52 -9.79 2.51
CA GLY A 160 12.44 -11.15 3.04
C GLY A 160 11.60 -11.25 4.30
N VAL A 161 12.03 -12.08 5.26
CA VAL A 161 11.35 -12.30 6.54
C VAL A 161 12.16 -11.69 7.69
N ILE A 162 12.65 -10.46 7.49
CA ILE A 162 13.63 -9.84 8.39
C ILE A 162 13.12 -9.62 9.82
N THR A 163 11.82 -9.39 9.99
CA THR A 163 11.21 -9.24 11.32
C THR A 163 11.22 -10.56 12.08
N SER A 164 10.85 -11.67 11.44
CA SER A 164 10.87 -13.00 12.07
C SER A 164 12.30 -13.49 12.33
N SER A 165 13.27 -13.21 11.44
CA SER A 165 14.68 -13.54 11.69
C SER A 165 15.29 -12.67 12.80
N GLN A 166 14.89 -11.40 12.90
CA GLN A 166 15.24 -10.58 14.05
C GLN A 166 14.61 -11.14 15.34
N ALA A 167 13.37 -11.63 15.28
CA ALA A 167 12.65 -12.18 16.44
C ALA A 167 13.27 -13.49 16.95
N SER A 168 13.78 -14.34 16.06
CA SER A 168 14.44 -15.58 16.45
C SER A 168 15.74 -15.37 17.23
N SER A 169 16.36 -14.18 17.14
CA SER A 169 17.56 -13.81 17.90
C SER A 169 17.28 -13.16 19.27
N LEU A 170 16.00 -12.99 19.64
CA LEU A 170 15.54 -12.39 20.89
C LEU A 170 14.95 -13.45 21.85
N SER A 171 14.89 -13.14 23.15
CA SER A 171 14.21 -14.00 24.13
C SER A 171 12.70 -13.89 23.98
N THR A 172 12.05 -15.02 23.72
CA THR A 172 10.61 -15.08 23.42
C THR A 172 9.75 -15.49 24.61
N ASP A 173 10.33 -15.99 25.70
CA ASP A 173 9.64 -16.38 26.95
C ASP A 173 8.32 -17.16 26.73
N GLY A 174 8.27 -18.01 25.69
CA GLY A 174 7.08 -18.80 25.36
C GLY A 174 6.06 -18.12 24.43
N VAL A 175 6.33 -16.93 23.89
CA VAL A 175 5.53 -16.25 22.87
C VAL A 175 5.95 -16.72 21.46
N PRO A 176 5.03 -17.04 20.52
CA PRO A 176 5.38 -17.32 19.13
C PRO A 176 5.97 -16.09 18.44
N ASN A 177 7.04 -16.25 17.66
CA ASN A 177 7.68 -15.15 16.90
C ASN A 177 6.68 -14.45 15.95
N ASP A 178 5.79 -15.22 15.33
CA ASP A 178 4.83 -14.70 14.36
C ASP A 178 3.60 -14.06 15.03
N LEU A 179 3.46 -14.14 16.36
CA LEU A 179 2.41 -13.42 17.07
C LEU A 179 2.57 -11.91 16.90
N LEU A 180 3.81 -11.40 16.86
CA LEU A 180 4.09 -9.98 16.76
C LEU A 180 3.62 -9.36 15.43
N TRP A 181 3.58 -10.15 14.35
CA TRP A 181 2.99 -9.71 13.08
C TRP A 181 1.51 -9.31 13.23
N ASN A 182 0.78 -9.95 14.16
CA ASN A 182 -0.62 -9.61 14.43
C ASN A 182 -0.80 -8.25 15.12
N LEU A 183 0.27 -7.65 15.68
CA LEU A 183 0.19 -6.28 16.20
C LEU A 183 -0.15 -5.28 15.09
N ASN A 184 0.20 -5.58 13.82
CA ASN A 184 -0.14 -4.71 12.70
C ASN A 184 -1.66 -4.58 12.49
N PRO A 185 -2.43 -5.67 12.25
CA PRO A 185 -3.90 -5.58 12.14
C PRO A 185 -4.57 -5.09 13.43
N ILE A 186 -4.08 -5.45 14.62
CA ILE A 186 -4.58 -4.92 15.90
C ILE A 186 -4.48 -3.38 15.91
N THR A 187 -3.28 -2.86 15.63
CA THR A 187 -3.02 -1.42 15.61
C THR A 187 -3.90 -0.74 14.57
N THR A 188 -4.01 -1.32 13.38
CA THR A 188 -4.85 -0.80 12.31
C THR A 188 -6.32 -0.66 12.74
N VAL A 189 -6.92 -1.71 13.30
CA VAL A 189 -8.32 -1.70 13.75
C VAL A 189 -8.57 -0.71 14.89
N VAL A 190 -7.62 -0.59 15.83
CA VAL A 190 -7.74 0.32 16.97
C VAL A 190 -7.54 1.79 16.56
N PHE A 191 -6.53 2.09 15.77
CA PHE A 191 -6.18 3.47 15.43
C PHE A 191 -6.99 4.05 14.27
N MET A 192 -7.54 3.22 13.38
CA MET A 192 -8.40 3.69 12.29
C MET A 192 -9.55 4.60 12.77
N PRO A 193 -10.42 4.20 13.73
CA PRO A 193 -11.49 5.07 14.20
C PRO A 193 -10.95 6.33 14.89
N ILE A 194 -9.81 6.23 15.60
CA ILE A 194 -9.17 7.38 16.25
C ILE A 194 -8.72 8.40 15.22
N LEU A 195 -8.16 7.96 14.09
CA LEU A 195 -7.75 8.86 13.01
C LEU A 195 -8.97 9.51 12.33
N VAL A 196 -9.99 8.73 12.00
CA VAL A 196 -11.17 9.19 11.25
C VAL A 196 -12.07 10.10 12.07
N TYR A 197 -12.35 9.76 13.33
CA TYR A 197 -13.28 10.49 14.19
C TYR A 197 -12.59 11.44 15.18
N GLY A 198 -11.30 11.24 15.45
CA GLY A 198 -10.53 12.10 16.37
C GLY A 198 -9.57 13.02 15.62
N LEU A 199 -8.50 12.47 15.04
CA LEU A 199 -7.38 13.26 14.51
C LEU A 199 -7.79 14.14 13.32
N PHE A 200 -8.48 13.61 12.30
CA PHE A 200 -8.82 14.41 11.12
C PHE A 200 -9.83 15.53 11.42
N PRO A 201 -10.90 15.30 12.22
CA PRO A 201 -11.78 16.38 12.67
C PRO A 201 -11.04 17.43 13.50
N PHE A 202 -10.13 17.01 14.39
CA PHE A 202 -9.31 17.92 15.18
C PHE A 202 -8.38 18.78 14.32
N LEU A 203 -7.69 18.19 13.34
CA LEU A 203 -6.87 18.95 12.40
C LEU A 203 -7.71 19.94 11.58
N ARG A 204 -8.91 19.52 11.18
CA ARG A 204 -9.86 20.38 10.45
C ARG A 204 -10.37 21.54 11.30
N SER A 205 -10.64 21.33 12.59
CA SER A 205 -11.06 22.40 13.49
C SER A 205 -9.96 23.44 13.74
N HIS A 206 -8.69 23.04 13.60
CA HIS A 206 -7.52 23.94 13.68
C HIS A 206 -7.13 24.53 12.32
N GLY A 207 -7.96 24.39 11.28
CA GLY A 207 -7.71 24.94 9.94
C GLY A 207 -6.62 24.21 9.14
N ILE A 208 -6.07 23.10 9.64
CA ILE A 208 -5.06 22.31 8.95
C ILE A 208 -5.76 21.35 7.98
N ARG A 209 -5.68 21.66 6.67
CA ARG A 209 -6.22 20.81 5.61
C ARG A 209 -5.25 19.66 5.32
N PHE A 210 -5.55 18.48 5.86
CA PHE A 210 -4.72 17.30 5.66
C PHE A 210 -5.06 16.59 4.34
N GLY A 211 -4.37 17.01 3.26
CA GLY A 211 -4.53 16.48 1.91
C GLY A 211 -4.05 15.04 1.73
N ARG A 212 -4.26 14.48 0.52
CA ARG A 212 -3.90 13.08 0.22
C ARG A 212 -2.38 12.94 0.07
N VAL A 213 -1.70 13.92 -0.51
CA VAL A 213 -0.23 13.92 -0.61
C VAL A 213 0.40 14.10 0.77
N ALA A 214 -0.15 15.00 1.60
CA ALA A 214 0.27 15.17 2.99
C ALA A 214 0.13 13.87 3.81
N ARG A 215 -1.00 13.16 3.69
CA ARG A 215 -1.22 11.84 4.31
C ARG A 215 -0.17 10.82 3.87
N MET A 216 0.07 10.69 2.57
CA MET A 216 1.10 9.78 2.05
C MET A 216 2.50 10.12 2.57
N THR A 217 2.83 11.41 2.62
CA THR A 217 4.13 11.89 3.12
C THR A 217 4.32 11.50 4.59
N VAL A 218 3.32 11.70 5.44
CA VAL A 218 3.38 11.30 6.85
C VAL A 218 3.53 9.79 6.98
N GLY A 219 2.80 9.00 6.18
CA GLY A 219 2.98 7.56 6.14
C GLY A 219 4.41 7.18 5.78
N PHE A 220 4.96 7.75 4.70
CA PHE A 220 6.33 7.46 4.28
C PHE A 220 7.36 7.86 5.36
N LEU A 221 7.18 8.97 6.08
CA LEU A 221 8.05 9.32 7.20
C LEU A 221 7.98 8.28 8.33
N LEU A 222 6.77 7.84 8.69
CA LEU A 222 6.57 6.85 9.75
C LEU A 222 7.23 5.51 9.42
N VAL A 223 7.13 5.02 8.17
CA VAL A 223 7.81 3.76 7.81
C VAL A 223 9.34 3.90 7.87
N SER A 224 9.89 5.06 7.51
CA SER A 224 11.32 5.33 7.67
C SER A 224 11.74 5.29 9.13
N VAL A 225 10.97 5.90 10.04
CA VAL A 225 11.23 5.83 11.48
C VAL A 225 11.17 4.40 11.99
N SER A 226 10.16 3.64 11.57
CA SER A 226 10.03 2.22 11.92
C SER A 226 11.25 1.39 11.46
N SER A 227 11.70 1.63 10.23
CA SER A 227 12.83 0.92 9.62
C SER A 227 14.15 1.24 10.34
N LEU A 228 14.39 2.52 10.64
CA LEU A 228 15.57 2.96 11.40
C LEU A 228 15.58 2.43 12.84
N TYR A 229 14.41 2.35 13.48
CA TYR A 229 14.28 1.69 14.78
C TYR A 229 14.64 0.20 14.69
N GLY A 230 14.19 -0.50 13.64
CA GLY A 230 14.59 -1.88 13.36
C GLY A 230 16.10 -2.06 13.21
N ALA A 231 16.78 -1.13 12.52
CA ALA A 231 18.24 -1.13 12.39
C ALA A 231 18.94 -0.92 13.75
N LEU A 232 18.46 0.01 14.56
CA LEU A 232 19.00 0.29 15.90
C LEU A 232 18.81 -0.90 16.84
N LEU A 233 17.65 -1.57 16.76
CA LEU A 233 17.39 -2.80 17.51
C LEU A 233 18.33 -3.93 17.06
N GLN A 234 18.54 -4.11 15.75
CA GLN A 234 19.47 -5.11 15.22
C GLN A 234 20.90 -4.88 15.73
N TRP A 235 21.35 -3.62 15.73
CA TRP A 235 22.66 -3.26 16.28
C TRP A 235 22.78 -3.58 17.76
N LYS A 236 21.72 -3.32 18.54
CA LYS A 236 21.68 -3.66 19.97
C LYS A 236 21.69 -5.17 20.21
N ILE A 237 21.02 -5.95 19.36
CA ILE A 237 21.07 -7.41 19.39
C ILE A 237 22.52 -7.89 19.18
N TYR A 238 23.21 -7.42 18.15
CA TYR A 238 24.61 -7.81 17.90
C TYR A 238 25.58 -7.41 19.02
N ARG A 239 25.27 -6.37 19.81
CA ARG A 239 26.09 -5.99 20.97
C ARG A 239 25.84 -6.84 22.21
N THR A 240 24.68 -7.48 22.30
CA THR A 240 24.22 -8.20 23.49
C THR A 240 24.21 -9.71 23.31
N SER A 241 24.30 -10.19 22.07
CA SER A 241 24.41 -11.61 21.75
C SER A 241 25.81 -12.15 22.13
N PRO A 242 25.89 -13.37 22.66
CA PRO A 242 27.18 -14.00 22.99
C PRO A 242 28.06 -14.27 21.75
N CYS A 243 27.44 -14.44 20.57
CA CYS A 243 28.14 -14.61 19.29
C CYS A 243 28.34 -13.29 18.51
N GLY A 244 28.04 -12.14 19.10
CA GLY A 244 28.22 -10.82 18.48
C GLY A 244 27.47 -10.69 17.16
N TYR A 245 28.22 -10.41 16.09
CA TYR A 245 27.69 -10.21 14.73
C TYR A 245 27.21 -11.50 14.03
N HIS A 246 27.40 -12.69 14.63
CA HIS A 246 26.89 -13.98 14.11
C HIS A 246 25.77 -14.51 15.01
N ALA A 247 24.73 -13.72 15.23
CA ALA A 247 23.67 -14.01 16.20
C ALA A 247 22.65 -15.04 15.72
N THR A 248 22.45 -15.21 14.41
CA THR A 248 21.35 -16.00 13.81
C THR A 248 21.57 -17.52 13.92
N GLY A 249 22.82 -17.97 14.07
CA GLY A 249 23.21 -19.39 14.18
C GLY A 249 24.08 -19.68 15.41
N CYS A 250 23.91 -18.89 16.47
CA CYS A 250 24.73 -19.01 17.67
C CYS A 250 24.33 -20.24 18.50
N GLU A 251 25.21 -21.24 18.60
CA GLU A 251 25.04 -22.39 19.50
C GLU A 251 25.69 -22.19 20.88
N THR A 252 26.44 -21.09 21.05
CA THR A 252 27.17 -20.80 22.29
C THR A 252 26.26 -20.12 23.33
N GLY A 253 26.07 -20.77 24.47
CA GLY A 253 25.24 -20.23 25.57
C GLY A 253 23.73 -20.42 25.32
N THR A 254 22.92 -19.40 25.60
CA THR A 254 21.46 -19.44 25.35
C THR A 254 21.10 -19.34 23.86
N GLY A 255 22.07 -19.08 22.98
CA GLY A 255 21.88 -18.89 21.53
C GLY A 255 21.10 -17.63 21.13
N VAL A 256 20.52 -16.90 22.09
CA VAL A 256 19.69 -15.70 21.89
C VAL A 256 20.15 -14.56 22.79
N SER A 257 19.86 -13.31 22.37
CA SER A 257 20.03 -12.13 23.22
C SER A 257 19.02 -12.13 24.37
N HIS A 258 19.42 -11.69 25.55
CA HIS A 258 18.54 -11.52 26.73
C HIS A 258 17.49 -10.41 26.57
N ILE A 259 17.43 -9.74 25.42
CA ILE A 259 16.41 -8.74 25.11
C ILE A 259 15.08 -9.45 24.79
N SER A 260 14.00 -8.99 25.43
CA SER A 260 12.66 -9.51 25.17
C SER A 260 12.19 -9.20 23.75
N VAL A 261 11.52 -10.17 23.11
CA VAL A 261 10.95 -10.04 21.76
C VAL A 261 9.97 -8.87 21.65
N TRP A 262 9.29 -8.49 22.74
CA TRP A 262 8.35 -7.38 22.80
C TRP A 262 8.95 -6.01 22.46
N VAL A 263 10.29 -5.87 22.53
CA VAL A 263 10.98 -4.65 22.10
C VAL A 263 10.82 -4.39 20.60
N GLN A 264 10.40 -5.38 19.81
CA GLN A 264 10.02 -5.19 18.40
C GLN A 264 8.64 -4.55 18.20
N SER A 265 7.77 -4.50 19.21
CA SER A 265 6.40 -4.01 19.08
C SER A 265 6.30 -2.62 18.40
N PRO A 266 7.19 -1.64 18.68
CA PRO A 266 7.18 -0.35 17.99
C PRO A 266 7.35 -0.46 16.47
N ILE A 267 8.10 -1.44 15.96
CA ILE A 267 8.25 -1.67 14.50
C ILE A 267 6.87 -1.94 13.89
N PHE A 268 6.11 -2.87 14.48
CA PHE A 268 4.80 -3.25 13.95
C PHE A 268 3.75 -2.13 14.11
N ILE A 269 3.75 -1.43 15.26
CA ILE A 269 2.80 -0.35 15.55
C ILE A 269 3.03 0.86 14.63
N ILE A 270 4.27 1.34 14.53
CA ILE A 270 4.61 2.51 13.70
C ILE A 270 4.37 2.18 12.22
N ASN A 271 4.74 0.98 11.77
CA ASN A 271 4.47 0.52 10.41
C ASN A 271 2.95 0.43 10.12
N ALA A 272 2.14 -0.05 11.06
CA ALA A 272 0.67 -0.08 10.89
C ALA A 272 0.07 1.33 10.79
N LEU A 273 0.52 2.27 11.63
CA LEU A 273 0.12 3.67 11.54
C LEU A 273 0.52 4.29 10.19
N SER A 274 1.74 4.01 9.74
CA SER A 274 2.22 4.41 8.42
C SER A 274 1.29 3.93 7.30
N GLN A 275 0.91 2.65 7.34
CA GLN A 275 0.02 2.04 6.37
C GLN A 275 -1.37 2.68 6.36
N LEU A 276 -1.92 2.98 7.53
CA LEU A 276 -3.18 3.71 7.66
C LEU A 276 -3.14 5.07 6.95
N PHE A 277 -2.03 5.80 6.98
CA PHE A 277 -1.92 7.07 6.27
C PHE A 277 -1.64 6.92 4.77
N ALA A 278 -0.71 6.05 4.40
CA ALA A 278 -0.25 5.92 3.02
C ALA A 278 -1.23 5.14 2.12
N TRP A 279 -1.61 3.92 2.51
CA TRP A 279 -2.44 3.05 1.66
C TRP A 279 -3.85 3.59 1.47
N THR A 280 -4.46 4.11 2.52
CA THR A 280 -5.82 4.68 2.42
C THR A 280 -5.85 5.90 1.50
N ALA A 281 -4.82 6.74 1.53
CA ALA A 281 -4.68 7.87 0.61
C ALA A 281 -4.42 7.40 -0.83
N ALA A 282 -3.58 6.38 -1.03
CA ALA A 282 -3.34 5.81 -2.36
C ALA A 282 -4.60 5.19 -2.98
N TYR A 283 -5.38 4.44 -2.19
CA TYR A 283 -6.68 3.93 -2.64
C TYR A 283 -7.63 5.07 -2.97
N GLU A 284 -7.70 6.12 -2.15
CA GLU A 284 -8.53 7.28 -2.43
C GLU A 284 -8.15 7.97 -3.75
N ILE A 285 -6.85 8.20 -3.99
CA ILE A 285 -6.33 8.73 -5.26
C ILE A 285 -6.72 7.81 -6.43
N ALA A 286 -6.46 6.50 -6.29
CA ALA A 286 -6.79 5.51 -7.31
C ALA A 286 -8.27 5.56 -7.67
N TYR A 287 -9.17 5.66 -6.70
CA TYR A 287 -10.61 5.67 -6.94
C TYR A 287 -11.13 6.98 -7.53
N ILE A 288 -10.54 8.12 -7.18
CA ILE A 288 -10.98 9.46 -7.63
C ILE A 288 -10.43 9.78 -9.03
N GLN A 289 -9.15 9.49 -9.29
CA GLN A 289 -8.50 9.82 -10.57
C GLN A 289 -8.73 8.76 -11.65
N SER A 290 -9.26 7.59 -11.31
CA SER A 290 -9.62 6.59 -12.32
C SER A 290 -10.93 6.91 -13.02
N PRO A 291 -10.99 6.79 -14.36
CA PRO A 291 -12.25 6.66 -15.09
C PRO A 291 -13.16 5.58 -14.51
N GLU A 292 -14.48 5.74 -14.63
CA GLU A 292 -15.46 4.89 -13.92
C GLU A 292 -15.27 3.38 -14.16
N HIS A 293 -14.83 2.97 -15.35
CA HIS A 293 -14.60 1.57 -15.69
C HIS A 293 -13.12 1.16 -15.73
N MET A 294 -12.19 2.02 -15.28
CA MET A 294 -10.75 1.73 -15.21
C MET A 294 -10.21 1.56 -13.78
N LYS A 295 -11.07 1.69 -12.76
CA LYS A 295 -10.68 1.58 -11.34
C LYS A 295 -9.91 0.30 -11.01
N SER A 296 -10.30 -0.82 -11.59
CA SER A 296 -9.62 -2.11 -11.38
C SER A 296 -8.19 -2.11 -11.91
N ILE A 297 -7.92 -1.44 -13.04
CA ILE A 297 -6.59 -1.35 -13.65
C ILE A 297 -5.68 -0.50 -12.78
N THR A 298 -6.19 0.61 -12.27
CA THR A 298 -5.42 1.52 -11.42
C THR A 298 -5.08 0.89 -10.07
N LEU A 299 -6.03 0.15 -9.50
CA LEU A 299 -5.76 -0.70 -8.32
C LEU A 299 -4.78 -1.83 -8.64
N ALA A 300 -4.87 -2.45 -9.82
CA ALA A 300 -3.89 -3.45 -10.25
C ALA A 300 -2.49 -2.85 -10.42
N ALA A 301 -2.39 -1.61 -10.94
CA ALA A 301 -1.13 -0.88 -11.04
C ALA A 301 -0.56 -0.53 -9.65
N LEU A 302 -1.41 -0.17 -8.70
CA LEU A 302 -1.00 0.01 -7.29
C LEU A 302 -0.48 -1.30 -6.69
N MET A 303 -1.13 -2.44 -6.97
CA MET A 303 -0.69 -3.76 -6.50
C MET A 303 0.56 -4.27 -7.23
N PHE A 304 0.82 -3.81 -8.45
CA PHE A 304 2.00 -4.17 -9.25
C PHE A 304 3.31 -3.80 -8.53
N VAL A 305 3.28 -2.79 -7.66
CA VAL A 305 4.37 -2.44 -6.73
C VAL A 305 4.87 -3.65 -5.94
N GLY A 306 3.98 -4.57 -5.55
CA GLY A 306 4.33 -5.78 -4.81
C GLY A 306 5.23 -6.73 -5.59
N ILE A 307 5.18 -6.73 -6.92
CA ILE A 307 6.07 -7.55 -7.77
C ILE A 307 7.51 -7.05 -7.64
N PHE A 308 7.73 -5.74 -7.72
CA PHE A 308 9.07 -5.16 -7.53
C PHE A 308 9.59 -5.37 -6.12
N ASN A 309 8.73 -5.23 -5.11
CA ASN A 309 9.10 -5.52 -3.73
C ASN A 309 9.63 -6.96 -3.61
N ASN A 310 8.86 -7.95 -4.06
CA ASN A 310 9.28 -9.36 -3.98
C ASN A 310 10.53 -9.66 -4.83
N ALA A 311 10.67 -9.07 -6.01
CA ALA A 311 11.84 -9.25 -6.86
C ALA A 311 13.12 -8.70 -6.20
N VAL A 312 13.04 -7.49 -5.62
CA VAL A 312 14.16 -6.90 -4.88
C VAL A 312 14.48 -7.74 -3.65
N SER A 313 13.47 -8.20 -2.91
CA SER A 313 13.65 -9.05 -1.74
C SER A 313 14.33 -10.38 -2.07
N ALA A 314 13.96 -11.01 -3.19
CA ALA A 314 14.62 -12.22 -3.68
C ALA A 314 16.07 -11.94 -4.09
N ALA A 315 16.34 -10.82 -4.79
CA ALA A 315 17.69 -10.42 -5.16
C ALA A 315 18.57 -10.11 -3.95
N CYS A 316 18.00 -9.54 -2.89
CA CYS A 316 18.68 -9.23 -1.64
C CYS A 316 18.76 -10.42 -0.67
N ALA A 317 18.20 -11.59 -0.99
CA ALA A 317 18.18 -12.75 -0.10
C ALA A 317 19.57 -13.16 0.43
N PRO A 318 20.66 -13.14 -0.37
CA PRO A 318 22.01 -13.44 0.15
C PRO A 318 22.49 -12.43 1.20
N ALA A 319 22.03 -11.18 1.12
CA ALA A 319 22.35 -10.12 2.07
C ALA A 319 21.53 -10.21 3.37
N ILE A 320 20.51 -11.08 3.44
CA ILE A 320 19.76 -11.39 4.67
C ILE A 320 20.54 -12.45 5.46
N SER A 321 21.81 -12.16 5.72
CA SER A 321 22.70 -12.98 6.51
C SER A 321 23.52 -12.09 7.44
N ASP A 322 23.91 -12.64 8.59
CA ASP A 322 24.86 -11.99 9.47
C ASP A 322 26.20 -11.75 8.75
N PRO A 323 26.84 -10.58 8.89
CA PRO A 323 26.56 -9.44 9.79
C PRO A 323 25.70 -8.31 9.17
N TYR A 324 25.12 -8.51 7.98
CA TYR A 324 24.56 -7.43 7.17
C TYR A 324 23.13 -7.01 7.55
N LEU A 325 22.49 -7.67 8.53
CA LEU A 325 21.08 -7.43 8.86
C LEU A 325 20.77 -5.98 9.28
N ILE A 326 21.73 -5.25 9.86
CA ILE A 326 21.56 -3.82 10.17
C ILE A 326 21.31 -3.01 8.89
N TRP A 327 22.08 -3.30 7.83
CA TRP A 327 22.01 -2.57 6.56
C TRP A 327 20.73 -2.87 5.79
N VAL A 328 20.21 -4.08 5.93
CA VAL A 328 18.92 -4.46 5.32
C VAL A 328 17.76 -3.62 5.89
N TRP A 329 17.86 -3.14 7.13
CA TRP A 329 16.93 -2.15 7.70
C TRP A 329 17.32 -0.71 7.34
N ALA A 330 18.58 -0.35 7.50
CA ALA A 330 19.02 1.04 7.38
C ALA A 330 18.92 1.59 5.95
N VAL A 331 19.32 0.81 4.93
CA VAL A 331 19.38 1.27 3.54
C VAL A 331 17.97 1.61 3.01
N PRO A 332 16.96 0.72 3.10
CA PRO A 332 15.60 1.06 2.68
C PRO A 332 15.00 2.20 3.50
N GLY A 333 15.26 2.26 4.82
CA GLY A 333 14.76 3.32 5.69
C GLY A 333 15.25 4.71 5.28
N VAL A 334 16.55 4.85 5.01
CA VAL A 334 17.18 6.10 4.53
C VAL A 334 16.75 6.42 3.10
N ALA A 335 16.73 5.42 2.20
CA ALA A 335 16.27 5.61 0.83
C ALA A 335 14.82 6.12 0.79
N ASN A 336 13.94 5.57 1.63
CA ASN A 336 12.57 6.02 1.75
C ASN A 336 12.48 7.45 2.33
N LEU A 337 13.38 7.84 3.23
CA LEU A 337 13.39 9.18 3.81
C LEU A 337 13.78 10.23 2.75
N ILE A 338 14.81 9.95 1.94
CA ILE A 338 15.20 10.78 0.79
C ILE A 338 14.07 10.84 -0.23
N GLN A 339 13.48 9.69 -0.55
CA GLN A 339 12.33 9.60 -1.45
C GLN A 339 11.16 10.46 -0.93
N THR A 340 10.90 10.45 0.38
CA THR A 340 9.79 11.20 0.98
C THR A 340 9.97 12.69 0.82
N ALA A 341 11.21 13.19 1.02
CA ALA A 341 11.53 14.60 0.78
C ALA A 341 11.31 15.00 -0.69
N TYR A 342 11.75 14.17 -1.62
CA TYR A 342 11.53 14.38 -3.06
C TYR A 342 10.04 14.30 -3.44
N PHE A 343 9.32 13.30 -2.92
CA PHE A 343 7.88 13.11 -3.16
C PHE A 343 7.09 14.33 -2.70
N TYR A 344 7.34 14.83 -1.49
CA TYR A 344 6.68 16.01 -0.97
C TYR A 344 6.99 17.25 -1.82
N TRP A 345 8.26 17.49 -2.15
CA TRP A 345 8.67 18.63 -2.97
C TRP A 345 8.01 18.61 -4.37
N TYR A 346 7.96 17.44 -5.02
CA TYR A 346 7.39 17.30 -6.35
C TYR A 346 5.85 17.38 -6.35
N TYR A 347 5.17 16.69 -5.42
CA TYR A 347 3.71 16.54 -5.43
C TYR A 347 2.95 17.54 -4.54
N ARG A 348 3.61 18.40 -3.75
CA ARG A 348 2.91 19.39 -2.89
C ARG A 348 1.90 20.27 -3.64
N HIS A 349 2.14 20.54 -4.92
CA HIS A 349 1.27 21.38 -5.74
C HIS A 349 -0.06 20.69 -6.10
N PHE A 350 -0.11 19.35 -6.10
CA PHE A 350 -1.34 18.59 -6.35
C PHE A 350 -2.36 18.72 -5.23
N ASP A 351 -1.90 18.82 -3.97
CA ASP A 351 -2.80 19.08 -2.83
C ASP A 351 -3.41 20.49 -2.92
N ALA A 352 -2.72 21.46 -3.52
CA ALA A 352 -3.21 22.83 -3.73
C ALA A 352 -4.19 22.96 -4.92
N GLN A 353 -4.08 22.14 -5.97
CA GLN A 353 -5.01 22.20 -7.11
C GLN A 353 -6.37 21.55 -6.81
N HIS A 354 -6.38 20.50 -5.98
CA HIS A 354 -7.62 19.83 -5.60
C HIS A 354 -8.40 20.52 -4.46
N SER A 355 -7.84 21.57 -3.84
CA SER A 355 -8.57 22.40 -2.87
C SER A 355 -9.56 23.36 -3.54
N ASP A 356 -9.26 23.80 -4.76
CA ASP A 356 -10.06 24.82 -5.45
C ASP A 356 -11.31 24.23 -6.13
N LEU A 357 -11.33 22.91 -6.31
CA LEU A 357 -12.46 22.16 -6.88
C LEU A 357 -13.51 21.71 -5.83
N ASN A 358 -13.25 21.94 -4.54
CA ASN A 358 -14.13 21.55 -3.43
C ASN A 358 -14.69 22.75 -2.63
N THR A 359 -14.45 23.97 -3.11
CA THR A 359 -15.27 25.17 -2.83
C THR A 359 -16.22 25.36 -3.99
#